data_AF-A0A1A7YPU6-F1
#
_entry.id   AF-A0A1A7YPU6-F1
#
_cell.length_a   1.000
_cell.length_b   1.000
_cell.length_c   1.000
_cell.angle_alpha   90.00
_cell.angle_beta   90.00
_cell.angle_gamma   90.00
#
_symmetry.space_group_name_H-M   'P 1'
#
loop_
_entity.id
_entity.type
_entity.pdbx_description
1 polymer ?
#
loop_
_entity_poly.entity_id
_entity_poly.type
_entity_poly.pdbx_seq_one_letter_code
_entity_poly.pdbx_strand_id
1 'polypeptide(L)'
;LVFSLFMSLSIFSLNVRGLRNNLKCKAMFLYCKQQNTDYCFLQESHSTSSDLNFWRSQWGSDVWMSHGTEKSAGVSILKNRCGCVLTSETDKTGHYIILVVELTNNILII
;
A
#
# COMPACT_ATOMS: atom_id res chain seq x y z
N LEU A 1 35.50 -1.61 9.52
CA LEU A 1 34.41 -0.64 9.69
C LEU A 1 33.09 -1.35 9.40
N VAL A 2 32.22 -1.49 10.39
CA VAL A 2 30.83 -1.94 10.19
C VAL A 2 29.98 -0.68 10.14
N PHE A 3 29.48 -0.31 8.96
CA PHE A 3 28.50 0.77 8.83
C PHE A 3 27.13 0.21 9.19
N SER A 4 26.59 0.57 10.36
CA SER A 4 25.18 0.35 10.67
C SER A 4 24.38 1.53 10.12
N LEU A 5 23.80 1.39 8.93
CA LEU A 5 22.76 2.30 8.47
C LEU A 5 21.50 2.00 9.30
N PHE A 6 21.08 2.94 10.15
CA PHE A 6 19.74 2.90 10.74
C PHE A 6 18.72 3.07 9.61
N MET A 7 18.14 1.96 9.13
CA MET A 7 17.02 2.01 8.20
C MET A 7 15.75 2.35 8.97
N SER A 8 15.30 3.60 8.87
CA SER A 8 13.98 4.01 9.36
C SER A 8 12.91 3.64 8.34
N LEU A 9 11.84 2.99 8.79
CA LEU A 9 10.66 2.76 7.95
C LEU A 9 9.89 4.07 7.75
N SER A 10 9.62 4.43 6.50
CA SER A 10 8.83 5.61 6.13
C SER A 10 7.50 5.20 5.48
N ILE A 11 6.39 5.73 6.00
CA ILE A 11 5.05 5.42 5.51
C ILE A 11 4.35 6.72 5.16
N PHE A 12 3.75 6.78 3.98
CA PHE A 12 2.81 7.83 3.59
C PHE A 12 1.39 7.29 3.70
N SER A 13 0.44 8.06 4.21
CA SER A 13 -0.95 7.62 4.35
C SER A 13 -1.91 8.69 3.82
N LEU A 14 -2.91 8.27 3.05
CA LEU A 14 -3.86 9.17 2.41
C LEU A 14 -5.24 8.53 2.20
N ASN A 15 -6.28 9.25 2.60
CA ASN A 15 -7.65 8.95 2.17
C ASN A 15 -7.88 9.49 0.76
N VAL A 16 -8.15 8.61 -0.19
CA VAL A 16 -8.19 8.91 -1.63
C VAL A 16 -9.58 9.17 -2.18
N ARG A 17 -10.63 8.88 -1.41
CA ARG A 17 -12.05 9.12 -1.79
C ARG A 17 -12.40 8.54 -3.17
N GLY A 18 -12.15 7.25 -3.35
CA GLY A 18 -12.38 6.46 -4.54
C GLY A 18 -11.28 6.55 -5.59
N LEU A 19 -10.81 5.42 -6.10
CA LEU A 19 -9.73 5.35 -7.11
C LEU A 19 -10.08 4.57 -8.38
N ARG A 20 -11.32 4.09 -8.55
CA ARG A 20 -11.70 3.30 -9.73
C ARG A 20 -11.65 4.07 -11.06
N ASN A 21 -11.63 5.40 -11.02
CA ASN A 21 -11.35 6.18 -12.23
C ASN A 21 -9.87 6.06 -12.61
N ASN A 22 -9.57 5.47 -13.78
CA ASN A 22 -8.21 5.17 -14.21
C ASN A 22 -7.28 6.41 -14.27
N LEU A 23 -7.78 7.57 -14.69
CA LEU A 23 -6.99 8.81 -14.74
C LEU A 23 -6.62 9.26 -13.32
N LYS A 24 -7.60 9.26 -12.41
CA LYS A 24 -7.35 9.57 -11.00
C LYS A 24 -6.40 8.56 -10.36
N CYS A 25 -6.58 7.26 -10.60
CA CYS A 25 -5.71 6.20 -10.11
C CYS A 25 -4.25 6.46 -10.51
N LYS A 26 -4.01 6.71 -11.80
CA LYS A 26 -2.67 6.98 -12.32
C LYS A 26 -2.06 8.23 -11.71
N ALA A 27 -2.82 9.33 -11.64
CA ALA A 27 -2.35 10.58 -11.03
C ALA A 27 -2.00 10.39 -9.55
N MET A 28 -2.85 9.69 -8.80
CA MET A 28 -2.62 9.42 -7.38
C MET A 28 -1.42 8.52 -7.15
N PHE A 29 -1.20 7.51 -7.99
CA PHE A 29 -0.04 6.64 -7.86
C PHE A 29 1.27 7.38 -8.17
N LEU A 30 1.27 8.28 -9.16
CA LEU A 30 2.41 9.15 -9.42
C LEU A 30 2.68 10.09 -8.25
N TYR A 31 1.65 10.70 -7.67
CA TYR A 31 1.77 11.54 -6.47
C TYR A 31 2.33 10.76 -5.28
N CYS A 32 1.88 9.51 -5.06
CA CYS A 32 2.40 8.64 -4.00
C CYS A 32 3.87 8.28 -4.22
N LYS A 33 4.30 7.99 -5.46
CA LYS A 33 5.71 7.72 -5.78
C LYS A 33 6.62 8.91 -5.45
N GLN A 34 6.14 10.13 -5.68
CA GLN A 34 6.89 11.36 -5.37
C GLN A 34 7.12 11.57 -3.88
N GLN A 35 6.29 10.98 -3.00
CA GLN A 35 6.49 11.08 -1.54
C GLN A 35 7.76 10.36 -1.08
N ASN A 36 8.33 9.48 -1.91
CA ASN A 36 9.57 8.78 -1.64
C ASN A 36 9.52 8.07 -0.27
N THR A 37 8.41 7.40 0.06
CA THR A 37 8.30 6.57 1.26
C THR A 37 8.50 5.09 0.93
N ASP A 38 8.66 4.22 1.93
CA ASP A 38 8.80 2.77 1.73
C ASP A 38 7.45 2.14 1.39
N TYR A 39 6.40 2.59 2.05
CA TYR A 39 5.02 2.17 1.81
C TYR A 39 4.08 3.39 1.66
N CYS A 40 2.99 3.18 0.94
CA CYS A 40 1.88 4.12 0.84
C CYS A 40 0.57 3.41 1.25
N PHE A 41 -0.15 3.97 2.20
CA PHE A 41 -1.41 3.46 2.73
C PHE A 41 -2.56 4.31 2.19
N LEU A 42 -3.49 3.68 1.48
CA LEU A 42 -4.61 4.36 0.85
C LEU A 42 -5.92 3.91 1.51
N GLN A 43 -6.74 4.85 1.97
CA GLN A 43 -8.07 4.58 2.54
C GLN A 43 -9.20 5.13 1.68
N GLU A 44 -10.40 4.58 1.82
CA GLU A 44 -11.55 4.88 0.96
C GLU A 44 -11.19 4.67 -0.51
N SER A 45 -10.52 3.55 -0.82
CA SER A 45 -10.08 3.23 -2.18
C SER A 45 -11.26 2.87 -3.10
N HIS A 46 -12.38 2.40 -2.49
CA HIS A 46 -13.58 1.88 -3.16
C HIS A 46 -13.25 0.79 -4.18
N SER A 47 -12.16 0.07 -3.94
CA SER A 47 -11.64 -0.95 -4.87
C SER A 47 -12.46 -2.24 -4.85
N THR A 48 -12.31 -3.00 -5.92
CA THR A 48 -12.87 -4.33 -6.13
C THR A 48 -11.76 -5.32 -6.49
N SER A 49 -12.06 -6.61 -6.46
CA SER A 49 -11.11 -7.65 -6.86
C SER A 49 -10.67 -7.53 -8.33
N SER A 50 -11.53 -6.99 -9.21
CA SER A 50 -11.19 -6.74 -10.61
C SER A 50 -10.14 -5.64 -10.81
N ASP A 51 -9.94 -4.78 -9.83
CA ASP A 51 -9.00 -3.65 -9.94
C ASP A 51 -7.53 -4.06 -9.72
N LEU A 52 -7.29 -5.19 -9.02
CA LEU A 52 -5.97 -5.58 -8.52
C LEU A 52 -4.90 -5.66 -9.63
N ASN A 53 -5.20 -6.32 -10.74
CA ASN A 53 -4.24 -6.49 -11.83
C ASN A 53 -3.87 -5.15 -12.48
N PHE A 54 -4.87 -4.28 -12.70
CA PHE A 54 -4.64 -2.95 -13.23
C PHE A 54 -3.79 -2.12 -12.25
N TRP A 55 -4.14 -2.11 -10.96
CA TRP A 55 -3.45 -1.31 -9.96
C TRP A 55 -2.01 -1.79 -9.77
N ARG A 56 -1.78 -3.10 -9.73
CA ARG A 56 -0.43 -3.67 -9.68
C ARG A 56 0.41 -3.24 -10.88
N SER A 57 -0.18 -3.23 -12.10
CA SER A 57 0.51 -2.75 -13.30
C SER A 57 0.84 -1.25 -13.26
N GLN A 58 -0.06 -0.42 -12.74
CA GLN A 58 0.16 1.03 -12.65
C GLN A 58 1.18 1.38 -11.57
N TRP A 59 1.15 0.63 -10.45
CA TRP A 59 2.08 0.82 -9.36
C TRP A 59 3.49 0.30 -9.70
N GLY A 60 3.58 -0.89 -10.31
CA GLY A 60 4.85 -1.51 -10.72
C GLY A 60 5.58 -2.28 -9.61
N SER A 61 4.89 -2.61 -8.52
CA SER A 61 5.40 -3.37 -7.38
C SER A 61 4.20 -4.04 -6.66
N ASP A 62 4.42 -4.60 -5.48
CA ASP A 62 3.38 -5.26 -4.70
C ASP A 62 2.32 -4.28 -4.19
N VAL A 63 1.07 -4.76 -4.23
CA VAL A 63 -0.13 -4.08 -3.80
C VAL A 63 -0.97 -5.06 -3.00
N TRP A 64 -1.32 -4.70 -1.77
CA TRP A 64 -2.29 -5.42 -0.95
C TRP A 64 -3.59 -4.62 -0.91
N MET A 65 -4.72 -5.32 -0.98
CA MET A 65 -6.03 -4.68 -1.03
C MET A 65 -6.99 -5.43 -0.11
N SER A 66 -7.77 -4.65 0.62
CA SER A 66 -8.98 -5.11 1.28
C SER A 66 -10.13 -4.30 0.71
N HIS A 67 -11.23 -4.97 0.37
CA HIS A 67 -12.33 -4.40 -0.39
C HIS A 67 -13.57 -4.25 0.48
N GLY A 68 -14.22 -3.09 0.36
CA GLY A 68 -15.55 -2.86 0.89
C GLY A 68 -16.59 -2.97 -0.23
N THR A 69 -17.35 -1.90 -0.43
CA THR A 69 -18.23 -1.76 -1.59
C THR A 69 -17.59 -0.84 -2.64
N GLU A 70 -18.18 -0.78 -3.82
CA GLU A 70 -17.75 0.15 -4.87
C GLU A 70 -17.95 1.64 -4.51
N LYS A 71 -18.55 1.95 -3.34
CA LYS A 71 -18.89 3.31 -2.91
C LYS A 71 -18.43 3.66 -1.49
N SER A 72 -17.89 2.70 -0.75
CA SER A 72 -17.52 2.89 0.66
C SER A 72 -16.45 1.89 1.07
N ALA A 73 -15.56 2.36 1.95
CA ALA A 73 -14.44 1.61 2.50
C ALA A 73 -13.44 1.19 1.40
N GLY A 74 -12.69 0.13 1.66
CA GLY A 74 -11.57 -0.28 0.85
C GLY A 74 -10.28 0.41 1.28
N VAL A 75 -9.27 -0.40 1.54
CA VAL A 75 -7.93 0.06 1.87
C VAL A 75 -6.92 -0.63 0.97
N SER A 76 -5.77 0.01 0.75
CA SER A 76 -4.69 -0.57 -0.03
C SER A 76 -3.33 -0.17 0.52
N ILE A 77 -2.39 -1.10 0.51
CA ILE A 77 -0.99 -0.82 0.82
C ILE A 77 -0.16 -1.02 -0.44
N LEU A 78 0.64 -0.01 -0.80
CA LEU A 78 1.51 -0.02 -1.97
C LEU A 78 2.97 -0.06 -1.52
N LYS A 79 3.74 -1.07 -1.93
CA LYS A 79 5.18 -1.18 -1.59
C LYS A 79 6.05 -0.45 -2.60
N ASN A 80 6.88 0.47 -2.15
CA ASN A 80 7.76 1.26 -3.00
C ASN A 80 9.22 0.78 -2.96
N ARG A 81 9.81 0.64 -1.75
CA ARG A 81 11.25 0.38 -1.60
C ARG A 81 11.56 -0.83 -0.73
N CYS A 82 11.46 -0.70 0.59
CA CYS A 82 12.17 -1.60 1.50
C CYS A 82 11.29 -2.64 2.19
N GLY A 83 11.96 -3.65 2.74
CA GLY A 83 11.37 -4.66 3.62
C GLY A 83 10.89 -5.90 2.90
N CYS A 84 11.20 -7.06 3.49
CA CYS A 84 10.59 -8.32 3.07
C CYS A 84 9.24 -8.44 3.76
N VAL A 85 8.15 -8.60 3.00
CA VAL A 85 6.83 -8.86 3.60
C VAL A 85 6.76 -10.35 3.88
N LEU A 86 6.76 -10.71 5.15
CA LEU A 86 6.73 -12.10 5.61
C LEU A 86 5.32 -12.68 5.51
N THR A 87 4.32 -11.88 5.91
CA THR A 87 2.91 -12.24 5.78
C THR A 87 2.02 -11.00 5.74
N SER A 88 0.78 -11.18 5.28
CA SER A 88 -0.25 -10.16 5.24
C SER A 88 -1.59 -10.73 5.66
N GLU A 89 -2.35 -9.97 6.45
CA GLU A 89 -3.73 -10.26 6.80
C GLU A 89 -4.62 -9.13 6.28
N THR A 90 -5.76 -9.48 5.69
CA THR A 90 -6.74 -8.52 5.17
C THR A 90 -8.09 -8.77 5.82
N ASP A 91 -8.77 -7.69 6.19
CA ASP A 91 -10.14 -7.82 6.67
C ASP A 91 -11.10 -8.16 5.52
N LYS A 92 -12.27 -8.69 5.84
CA LYS A 92 -13.28 -9.06 4.82
C LYS A 92 -14.19 -7.91 4.41
N THR A 93 -14.04 -6.74 5.05
CA THR A 93 -14.98 -5.62 4.95
C THR A 93 -14.36 -4.32 4.44
N GLY A 94 -13.07 -4.31 4.09
CA GLY A 94 -12.41 -3.16 3.48
C GLY A 94 -11.87 -2.12 4.45
N HIS A 95 -11.64 -2.44 5.72
CA HIS A 95 -11.25 -1.47 6.75
C HIS A 95 -9.77 -1.53 7.15
N TYR A 96 -9.09 -2.67 7.01
CA TYR A 96 -7.68 -2.78 7.39
C TYR A 96 -6.92 -3.85 6.61
N ILE A 97 -5.62 -3.61 6.48
CA ILE A 97 -4.62 -4.58 6.05
C ILE A 97 -3.51 -4.50 7.10
N ILE A 98 -2.99 -5.65 7.50
CA ILE A 98 -1.84 -5.77 8.39
C ILE A 98 -0.72 -6.46 7.63
N LEU A 99 0.47 -5.88 7.61
CA LEU A 99 1.68 -6.50 7.06
C LEU A 99 2.67 -6.79 8.18
N VAL A 100 3.25 -7.98 8.16
CA VAL A 100 4.43 -8.31 8.96
C VAL A 100 5.64 -8.17 8.06
N VAL A 101 6.52 -7.21 8.37
CA VAL A 101 7.66 -6.83 7.53
C VAL A 101 8.96 -7.03 8.28
N GLU A 102 9.91 -7.70 7.65
CA GLU A 102 11.29 -7.77 8.13
C GLU A 102 12.13 -6.63 7.54
N LEU A 103 12.75 -5.84 8.42
CA LEU A 103 13.64 -4.74 8.08
C LEU A 103 14.90 -4.83 8.96
N THR A 104 16.06 -5.07 8.34
CA THR A 104 17.38 -5.14 9.01
C THR A 104 17.36 -5.99 10.29
N ASN A 105 16.84 -7.21 10.20
CA ASN A 105 16.68 -8.18 11.30
C ASN A 105 15.69 -7.76 12.40
N ASN A 106 14.85 -6.75 12.16
CA ASN A 106 13.71 -6.42 13.02
C ASN A 106 12.41 -6.79 12.31
N ILE A 107 11.45 -7.29 13.08
CA ILE A 107 10.10 -7.56 12.60
C ILE A 107 9.21 -6.40 13.03
N LEU A 108 8.51 -5.81 12.06
CA LEU A 108 7.55 -4.73 12.27
C LEU A 108 6.17 -5.20 11.83
N ILE A 109 5.13 -4.76 12.54
CA ILE A 109 3.74 -4.93 12.14
C ILE A 109 3.23 -3.55 11.74
N ILE A 110 2.79 -3.42 10.49
CA ILE A 110 2.38 -2.14 9.89
C ILE A 110 1.03 -2.22 9.21
#